data_AF-D2J9T4-F1
#
_entry.id   AF-D2J9T4-F1
#
_cell.length_a   1.000
_cell.length_b   1.000
_cell.length_c   1.000
_cell.angle_alpha   90.00
_cell.angle_beta   90.00
_cell.angle_gamma   90.00
#
_symmetry.space_group_name_H-M   'P 1'
#
loop_
_entity.id
_entity.type
_entity.pdbx_description
1 polymer ?
#
loop_
_entity_poly.entity_id
_entity_poly.type
_entity_poly.pdbx_seq_one_letter_code
_entity_poly.pdbx_strand_id
1 'polypeptide(L)'
;MNDKKLTYPNNHTNHSNHDNSNFNNEALKFQLLEELPQSIQNYLSNFEVTEIEIIKTVLLKAKTSFNNTIDSYYLLEDMEIEILHVLKRFKAILIQKNETVEAMQGYLMKSLKSEFAEMHTLNKRRDHLPITSLFNQ
;
A
#
# COMPACT_ATOMS: atom_id res chain seq x y z
N MET A 1 -32.50 63.28 22.77
CA MET A 1 -31.40 62.81 21.92
C MET A 1 -31.48 61.29 21.91
N ASN A 2 -31.81 60.68 20.77
CA ASN A 2 -31.97 59.24 20.61
C ASN A 2 -30.67 58.65 20.08
N ASP A 3 -29.94 57.91 20.91
CA ASP A 3 -28.78 57.14 20.48
C ASP A 3 -29.24 55.87 19.74
N LYS A 4 -29.20 55.91 18.40
CA LYS A 4 -29.37 54.72 17.56
C LYS A 4 -28.15 53.83 17.70
N LYS A 5 -28.26 52.79 18.51
CA LYS A 5 -27.28 51.70 18.63
C LYS A 5 -27.23 50.91 17.31
N LEU A 6 -26.19 51.11 16.51
CA LEU A 6 -25.89 50.28 15.34
C LEU A 6 -25.47 48.88 15.80
N THR A 7 -26.37 47.92 15.65
CA THR A 7 -26.07 46.49 15.78
C THR A 7 -25.50 45.98 14.47
N TYR A 8 -24.19 45.73 14.42
CA TYR A 8 -23.57 45.01 13.32
C TYR A 8 -23.91 43.51 13.43
N PRO A 9 -24.37 42.84 12.37
CA PRO A 9 -24.54 41.40 12.38
C PRO A 9 -23.16 40.75 12.44
N ASN A 10 -22.94 39.97 13.49
CA ASN A 10 -21.73 39.21 13.71
C ASN A 10 -21.77 37.97 12.80
N ASN A 11 -21.30 38.11 11.56
CA ASN A 11 -21.14 36.97 10.64
C ASN A 11 -19.92 36.16 11.08
N HIS A 12 -20.12 35.27 12.06
CA HIS A 12 -19.14 34.23 12.34
C HIS A 12 -19.16 33.21 11.21
N THR A 13 -18.06 33.14 10.46
CA THR A 13 -17.77 32.02 9.58
C THR A 13 -17.59 30.78 10.44
N ASN A 14 -18.53 29.83 10.36
CA ASN A 14 -18.32 28.48 10.89
C ASN A 14 -17.19 27.84 10.08
N HIS A 15 -15.96 27.97 10.56
CA HIS A 15 -14.81 27.27 10.00
C HIS A 15 -15.04 25.77 10.24
N SER A 16 -15.20 25.05 9.14
CA SER A 16 -15.59 23.65 9.09
C SER A 16 -14.48 22.75 9.66
N ASN A 17 -14.86 21.69 10.38
CA ASN A 17 -13.98 20.61 10.87
C ASN A 17 -13.23 19.85 9.76
N HIS A 18 -13.46 20.19 8.50
CA HIS A 18 -12.91 19.52 7.32
C HIS A 18 -11.38 19.64 7.19
N ASP A 19 -10.80 20.75 7.68
CA ASP A 19 -9.34 20.92 7.65
C ASP A 19 -8.64 20.00 8.65
N ASN A 20 -9.26 19.78 9.81
CA ASN A 20 -8.70 18.95 10.88
C ASN A 20 -8.79 17.44 10.55
N SER A 21 -9.88 17.00 9.92
CA SER A 21 -10.02 15.60 9.47
C SER A 21 -8.99 15.23 8.41
N ASN A 22 -8.66 16.17 7.51
CA ASN A 22 -7.67 15.92 6.45
C ASN A 22 -6.24 15.81 7.02
N PHE A 23 -5.86 16.73 7.92
CA PHE A 23 -4.55 16.69 8.59
C PHE A 23 -4.35 15.38 9.38
N ASN A 24 -5.37 14.94 10.14
CA ASN A 24 -5.29 13.70 10.90
C ASN A 24 -5.14 12.48 10.00
N ASN A 25 -5.83 12.44 8.85
CA ASN A 25 -5.69 11.34 7.89
C ASN A 25 -4.29 11.30 7.28
N GLU A 26 -3.71 12.44 6.90
CA GLU A 26 -2.35 12.48 6.36
C GLU A 26 -1.30 12.04 7.40
N ALA A 27 -1.45 12.45 8.67
CA ALA A 27 -0.56 11.99 9.74
C ALA A 27 -0.66 10.48 9.98
N LEU A 28 -1.88 9.92 9.98
CA LEU A 28 -2.09 8.48 10.12
C LEU A 28 -1.52 7.72 8.91
N LYS A 29 -1.75 8.20 7.69
CA LYS A 29 -1.17 7.62 6.47
C LYS A 29 0.36 7.64 6.52
N PHE A 30 0.96 8.75 6.94
CA PHE A 30 2.41 8.86 7.10
C PHE A 30 2.95 7.78 8.04
N GLN A 31 2.37 7.65 9.23
CA GLN A 31 2.77 6.63 10.21
C GLN A 31 2.56 5.20 9.67
N LEU A 32 1.43 4.94 9.01
CA LEU A 32 1.15 3.62 8.47
C LEU A 32 2.05 3.24 7.31
N LEU A 33 2.50 4.20 6.51
CA LEU A 33 3.33 3.95 5.34
C LEU A 33 4.83 3.95 5.66
N GLU A 34 5.20 4.39 6.86
CA GLU A 34 6.57 4.34 7.35
C GLU A 34 7.15 2.91 7.21
N GLU A 35 8.44 2.86 6.88
CA GLU A 35 9.24 1.63 6.65
C GLU A 35 8.87 0.79 5.42
N LEU A 36 7.86 1.20 4.63
CA LEU A 36 7.60 0.55 3.34
C LEU A 36 8.52 1.14 2.25
N PRO A 37 8.88 0.38 1.21
CA PRO A 37 9.56 0.93 0.04
C PRO A 37 8.77 2.05 -0.65
N GLN A 38 9.46 3.03 -1.24
CA GLN A 38 8.87 4.29 -1.70
C GLN A 38 7.74 4.11 -2.72
N SER A 39 7.87 3.17 -3.65
CA SER A 39 6.81 2.94 -4.66
C SER A 39 5.56 2.34 -4.04
N ILE A 40 5.70 1.51 -3.00
CA ILE A 40 4.59 0.94 -2.23
C ILE A 40 3.92 2.05 -1.42
N GLN A 41 4.70 2.91 -0.75
CA GLN A 41 4.16 4.09 -0.05
C GLN A 41 3.31 4.97 -0.98
N ASN A 42 3.90 5.36 -2.12
CA ASN A 42 3.26 6.23 -3.11
C ASN A 42 1.98 5.62 -3.68
N TYR A 43 1.93 4.29 -3.81
CA TYR A 43 0.73 3.63 -4.32
C TYR A 43 -0.35 3.52 -3.24
N LEU A 44 0.02 3.12 -2.02
CA LEU A 44 -0.91 2.91 -0.92
C LEU A 44 -1.50 4.22 -0.36
N SER A 45 -0.84 5.36 -0.54
CA SER A 45 -1.39 6.67 -0.13
C SER A 45 -2.74 7.01 -0.79
N ASN A 46 -3.07 6.35 -1.91
CA ASN A 46 -4.35 6.47 -2.63
C ASN A 46 -5.50 5.65 -2.00
N PHE A 47 -5.25 4.92 -0.92
CA PHE A 47 -6.26 4.16 -0.19
C PHE A 47 -6.69 4.89 1.09
N GLU A 48 -7.83 4.50 1.66
CA GLU A 48 -8.25 4.97 2.98
C GLU A 48 -7.35 4.42 4.07
N VAL A 49 -7.27 5.12 5.22
CA VAL A 49 -6.41 4.72 6.36
C VAL A 49 -6.67 3.26 6.77
N THR A 50 -7.93 2.87 6.90
CA THR A 50 -8.34 1.51 7.28
C THR A 50 -7.97 0.46 6.22
N GLU A 51 -8.04 0.82 4.94
CA GLU A 51 -7.63 -0.04 3.84
C GLU A 51 -6.10 -0.25 3.85
N ILE A 52 -5.33 0.80 4.12
CA ILE A 52 -3.86 0.75 4.23
C ILE A 52 -3.46 -0.19 5.38
N GLU A 53 -4.11 -0.10 6.54
CA GLU A 53 -3.85 -1.00 7.68
C GLU A 53 -4.03 -2.48 7.30
N ILE A 54 -5.13 -2.79 6.62
CA ILE A 54 -5.44 -4.15 6.16
C ILE A 54 -4.39 -4.61 5.15
N ILE A 55 -4.12 -3.79 4.13
CA ILE A 55 -3.17 -4.12 3.06
C ILE A 55 -1.76 -4.33 3.64
N LYS A 56 -1.28 -3.41 4.49
CA LYS A 56 0.03 -3.52 5.17
C LYS A 56 0.10 -4.80 6.00
N THR A 57 -0.95 -5.10 6.77
CA THR A 57 -1.01 -6.32 7.59
C THR A 57 -0.91 -7.58 6.74
N VAL A 58 -1.65 -7.65 5.63
CA VAL A 58 -1.59 -8.79 4.70
C VAL A 58 -0.21 -8.90 4.05
N LEU A 59 0.37 -7.77 3.61
CA LEU A 59 1.70 -7.71 3.01
C LEU A 59 2.79 -8.25 3.95
N LEU A 60 2.83 -7.75 5.18
CA LEU A 60 3.83 -8.17 6.18
C LEU A 60 3.65 -9.65 6.54
N LYS A 61 2.41 -10.13 6.70
CA LYS A 61 2.13 -11.56 6.93
C LYS A 61 2.57 -12.44 5.76
N ALA A 62 2.35 -11.99 4.52
CA ALA A 62 2.79 -12.71 3.33
C ALA A 62 4.32 -12.80 3.27
N LYS A 63 5.03 -11.68 3.46
CA LYS A 63 6.51 -11.65 3.50
C LYS A 63 7.07 -12.56 4.59
N THR A 64 6.57 -12.44 5.83
CA THR A 64 7.02 -13.27 6.95
C THR A 64 6.76 -14.76 6.66
N SER A 65 5.56 -15.09 6.18
CA SER A 65 5.25 -16.47 5.80
C SER A 65 6.17 -16.99 4.71
N PHE A 66 6.55 -16.16 3.74
CA PHE A 66 7.40 -16.55 2.63
C PHE A 66 8.85 -16.76 3.08
N ASN A 67 9.44 -15.79 3.78
CA ASN A 67 10.81 -15.88 4.30
C ASN A 67 11.00 -17.09 5.23
N ASN A 68 9.97 -17.47 5.99
CA ASN A 68 10.04 -18.66 6.85
C ASN A 68 10.03 -20.00 6.08
N THR A 69 9.72 -19.98 4.78
CA THR A 69 9.59 -21.21 3.95
C THR A 69 10.77 -21.46 3.03
N ILE A 70 11.71 -20.52 2.94
CA ILE A 70 12.83 -20.57 2.00
C ILE A 70 14.16 -20.43 2.74
N ASP A 71 15.23 -20.95 2.15
CA ASP A 71 16.60 -20.80 2.67
C ASP A 71 17.24 -19.51 2.15
N SER A 72 16.54 -18.39 2.34
CA SER A 72 16.92 -17.05 1.90
C SER A 72 16.13 -16.02 2.70
N TYR A 73 16.58 -14.77 2.71
CA TYR A 73 15.87 -13.70 3.41
C TYR A 73 15.71 -12.51 2.50
N TYR A 74 14.46 -12.17 2.16
CA TYR A 74 14.14 -10.99 1.34
C TYR A 74 13.62 -9.86 2.23
N LEU A 75 14.09 -8.64 1.98
CA LEU A 75 13.50 -7.40 2.44
C LEU A 75 12.33 -6.99 1.54
N LEU A 76 11.58 -5.96 1.92
CA LEU A 76 10.47 -5.49 1.07
C LEU A 76 11.00 -4.84 -0.21
N GLU A 77 12.16 -4.18 -0.11
CA GLU A 77 12.90 -3.52 -1.17
C GLU A 77 13.31 -4.52 -2.27
N ASP A 78 13.70 -5.73 -1.89
CA ASP A 78 14.06 -6.78 -2.85
C ASP A 78 12.85 -7.30 -3.67
N MET A 79 11.63 -6.99 -3.23
CA MET A 79 10.36 -7.44 -3.81
C MET A 79 9.47 -6.27 -4.25
N GLU A 80 10.01 -5.06 -4.28
CA GLU A 80 9.22 -3.83 -4.36
C GLU A 80 8.35 -3.79 -5.64
N ILE A 81 8.92 -4.19 -6.78
CA ILE A 81 8.25 -4.17 -8.08
C ILE A 81 7.13 -5.22 -8.14
N GLU A 82 7.39 -6.42 -7.65
CA GLU A 82 6.44 -7.53 -7.55
C GLU A 82 5.25 -7.13 -6.67
N ILE A 83 5.51 -6.55 -5.50
CA ILE A 83 4.47 -6.04 -4.61
C ILE A 83 3.65 -4.96 -5.31
N LEU A 84 4.29 -3.98 -5.95
CA LEU A 84 3.61 -2.91 -6.66
C LEU A 84 2.68 -3.45 -7.76
N HIS A 85 3.11 -4.46 -8.51
CA HIS A 85 2.29 -5.10 -9.53
C HIS A 85 1.08 -5.83 -8.93
N VAL A 86 1.27 -6.57 -7.84
CA VAL A 86 0.17 -7.22 -7.12
C VAL A 86 -0.84 -6.18 -6.64
N LEU A 87 -0.40 -5.07 -6.04
CA LEU A 87 -1.27 -4.01 -5.54
C LEU A 87 -2.07 -3.31 -6.66
N LYS A 88 -1.46 -3.11 -7.84
CA LYS A 88 -2.15 -2.59 -9.04
C LYS A 88 -3.24 -3.53 -9.52
N ARG A 89 -2.94 -4.83 -9.67
CA ARG A 89 -3.93 -5.84 -10.07
C ARG A 89 -5.03 -5.99 -9.02
N PHE A 90 -4.68 -5.94 -7.75
CA PHE A 90 -5.62 -5.99 -6.64
C PHE A 90 -6.65 -4.87 -6.71
N LYS A 91 -6.21 -3.61 -6.89
CA LYS A 91 -7.12 -2.46 -7.03
C LYS A 91 -8.06 -2.62 -8.23
N ALA A 92 -7.53 -3.07 -9.37
CA ALA A 92 -8.35 -3.33 -10.56
C ALA A 92 -9.45 -4.37 -10.28
N ILE A 93 -9.14 -5.41 -9.52
CA ILE A 93 -10.11 -6.46 -9.14
C ILE A 93 -11.16 -5.95 -8.16
N LEU A 94 -10.78 -5.13 -7.17
CA LEU A 94 -11.74 -4.49 -6.26
C LEU A 94 -12.78 -3.69 -7.05
N ILE A 95 -12.33 -2.89 -8.02
CA ILE A 95 -13.20 -2.10 -8.90
C ILE A 95 -14.08 -3.02 -9.76
N GLN A 96 -13.48 -4.01 -10.43
CA GLN A 96 -14.20 -4.90 -11.34
C GLN A 96 -15.28 -5.72 -10.64
N LYS A 97 -15.02 -6.16 -9.41
CA LYS A 97 -15.93 -6.99 -8.63
C LYS A 97 -16.84 -6.21 -7.69
N ASN A 98 -16.63 -4.89 -7.57
CA ASN A 98 -17.28 -4.05 -6.58
C ASN A 98 -17.15 -4.62 -5.16
N GLU A 99 -15.92 -5.02 -4.80
CA GLU A 99 -15.58 -5.64 -3.52
C GLU A 99 -14.73 -4.71 -2.65
N THR A 100 -14.72 -4.97 -1.34
CA THR A 100 -13.92 -4.20 -0.38
C THR A 100 -12.54 -4.84 -0.15
N VAL A 101 -11.59 -4.02 0.29
CA VAL A 101 -10.27 -4.50 0.73
C VAL A 101 -10.39 -5.56 1.82
N GLU A 102 -11.31 -5.37 2.77
CA GLU A 102 -11.57 -6.29 3.87
C GLU A 102 -12.02 -7.68 3.39
N ALA A 103 -13.00 -7.74 2.48
CA ALA A 103 -13.52 -8.99 1.94
C ALA A 103 -12.47 -9.74 1.10
N MET A 104 -11.56 -9.01 0.47
CA MET A 104 -10.60 -9.55 -0.49
C MET A 104 -9.19 -9.79 0.09
N GLN A 105 -9.03 -9.77 1.42
CA GLN A 105 -7.76 -10.06 2.11
C GLN A 105 -7.16 -11.42 1.71
N GLY A 106 -8.00 -12.46 1.64
CA GLY A 106 -7.55 -13.80 1.25
C GLY A 106 -7.02 -13.85 -0.18
N TYR A 107 -7.65 -13.09 -1.09
CA TYR A 107 -7.17 -12.95 -2.46
C TYR A 107 -5.82 -12.21 -2.53
N LEU A 108 -5.68 -11.10 -1.80
CA LEU A 108 -4.42 -10.35 -1.73
C LEU A 108 -3.28 -11.22 -1.17
N MET A 109 -3.53 -11.93 -0.08
CA MET A 109 -2.57 -12.86 0.54
C MET A 109 -2.08 -13.91 -0.46
N LYS A 110 -3.01 -14.56 -1.18
CA LYS A 110 -2.67 -15.57 -2.19
C LYS A 110 -1.83 -14.98 -3.32
N SER A 111 -2.19 -13.78 -3.78
CA SER A 111 -1.49 -13.11 -4.90
C SER A 111 -0.07 -12.74 -4.53
N LEU A 112 0.15 -12.17 -3.34
CA LEU A 112 1.50 -11.83 -2.84
C LEU A 112 2.38 -13.06 -2.69
N LYS A 113 1.88 -14.13 -2.04
CA LYS A 113 2.65 -15.37 -1.88
C LYS A 113 3.04 -15.99 -3.22
N SER A 114 2.14 -15.94 -4.21
CA SER A 114 2.41 -16.45 -5.55
C SER A 114 3.54 -15.67 -6.23
N GLU A 115 3.47 -14.35 -6.20
CA GLU A 115 4.48 -13.49 -6.84
C GLU A 115 5.86 -13.66 -6.18
N PHE A 116 5.91 -13.76 -4.84
CA PHE A 116 7.15 -13.99 -4.10
C PHE A 116 7.80 -15.33 -4.46
N ALA A 117 6.99 -16.39 -4.55
CA ALA A 117 7.48 -17.70 -4.96
C ALA A 117 8.01 -17.71 -6.39
N GLU A 118 7.32 -17.04 -7.32
CA GLU A 118 7.75 -16.92 -8.71
C GLU A 118 9.07 -16.15 -8.84
N MET A 119 9.17 -14.98 -8.20
CA MET A 119 10.38 -14.16 -8.16
C MET A 119 11.57 -14.97 -7.63
N HIS A 120 11.41 -15.65 -6.50
CA HIS A 120 12.49 -16.45 -5.93
C HIS A 120 12.93 -17.59 -6.84
N THR A 121 11.97 -18.27 -7.47
CA THR A 121 12.27 -19.34 -8.43
C THR A 121 13.01 -18.81 -9.66
N LEU A 122 12.68 -17.60 -10.12
CA LEU A 122 13.36 -16.93 -11.23
C LEU A 122 14.79 -16.53 -10.84
N ASN A 123 14.99 -15.97 -9.65
CA ASN A 123 16.31 -15.58 -9.15
C ASN A 123 17.22 -16.79 -8.99
N LYS A 124 16.73 -17.88 -8.37
CA LYS A 124 17.49 -19.13 -8.29
C LYS A 124 17.83 -19.66 -9.69
N ARG A 125 16.93 -19.60 -10.67
CA ARG A 125 17.26 -20.01 -12.04
C ARG A 125 18.40 -19.18 -12.64
N ARG A 126 18.41 -17.86 -12.44
CA ARG A 126 19.47 -16.97 -12.93
C ARG A 126 20.83 -17.31 -12.32
N ASP A 127 20.86 -17.63 -11.03
CA ASP A 127 22.10 -18.03 -10.33
C ASP A 127 22.72 -19.31 -10.91
N HIS A 128 21.90 -20.19 -11.50
CA HIS A 128 22.32 -21.47 -12.06
C HIS A 128 22.44 -21.48 -13.60
N LEU A 129 22.35 -20.32 -14.27
CA LEU A 129 22.56 -20.26 -15.71
C LEU A 129 24.05 -20.49 -16.04
N PRO A 130 24.40 -21.48 -16.88
CA PRO A 130 25.79 -21.69 -17.27
C PRO A 130 26.29 -20.51 -18.10
N ILE A 131 27.44 -19.95 -17.71
CA ILE A 131 28.11 -18.79 -18.35
C ILE A 131 28.28 -18.97 -19.87
N THR A 132 28.32 -20.21 -20.35
CA THR A 132 28.51 -20.58 -21.76
C THR A 132 27.26 -20.39 -22.65
N SER A 133 26.10 -20.08 -22.08
CA SER A 133 24.84 -19.95 -22.85
C SER A 133 24.72 -18.64 -23.65
N LEU A 134 25.50 -17.61 -23.34
CA LEU A 134 25.36 -16.27 -23.95
C LEU A 134 26.28 -16.02 -25.15
N PHE A 135 27.26 -16.89 -25.41
CA PHE A 135 28.31 -16.67 -26.41
C PHE A 135 28.44 -17.78 -27.47
N ASN A 136 27.51 -18.74 -27.51
CA ASN A 136 27.43 -19.70 -28.61
C ASN A 136 26.37 -19.23 -29.62
N GLN A 137 26.76 -18.31 -30.50
CA GLN A 137 26.12 -18.05 -31.80
C GLN A 137 27.17 -18.20 -32.89
#